data_AF-A0A545TJJ0-F1
#
_entry.id   AF-A0A545TJJ0-F1
#
_cell.length_a   1.000
_cell.length_b   1.000
_cell.length_c   1.000
_cell.angle_alpha   90.00
_cell.angle_beta   90.00
_cell.angle_gamma   90.00
#
_symmetry.space_group_name_H-M   'P 1'
#
loop_
_entity.id
_entity.type
_entity.pdbx_description
1 polymer ?
#
loop_
_entity_poly.entity_id
_entity_poly.type
_entity_poly.pdbx_seq_one_letter_code
_entity_poly.pdbx_strand_id
1 'polypeptide(L)'
;MRILFFLAILLFISGCAESVSLANIAEFKPVGFWYGLWHGIILPVAWITSLFSENTAIYAVYNNGAWYDTGFILGIGVSIALKTGADGIFRRFMKKKAES
;
A
#
# COMPACT_ATOMS: atom_id res chain seq x y z
N MET A 1 7.86 14.30 -22.07
CA MET A 1 7.05 13.90 -20.89
C MET A 1 6.56 12.44 -20.97
N ARG A 2 5.96 11.96 -22.08
CA ARG A 2 5.51 10.56 -22.21
C ARG A 2 6.64 9.53 -22.00
N ILE A 3 7.81 9.74 -22.61
CA ILE A 3 8.97 8.84 -22.49
C ILE A 3 9.51 8.76 -21.05
N LEU A 4 9.57 9.89 -20.33
CA LEU A 4 9.97 9.94 -18.91
C LEU A 4 9.01 9.16 -18.01
N PHE A 5 7.71 9.21 -18.30
CA PHE A 5 6.69 8.46 -17.56
C PHE A 5 6.83 6.94 -17.77
N PHE A 6 7.05 6.50 -19.01
CA PHE A 6 7.30 5.08 -19.32
C PHE A 6 8.61 4.58 -18.71
N LEU A 7 9.68 5.39 -18.71
CA LEU A 7 10.95 5.08 -18.04
C LEU A 7 10.80 4.95 -16.53
N ALA A 8 10.03 5.84 -15.89
CA ALA A 8 9.73 5.73 -14.46
C ALA A 8 8.99 4.43 -14.14
N ILE A 9 7.97 4.08 -14.92
CA ILE A 9 7.23 2.81 -14.75
C ILE A 9 8.15 1.60 -14.92
N LEU A 10 9.00 1.58 -15.95
CA LEU A 10 9.96 0.50 -16.15
C LEU A 10 10.93 0.35 -14.97
N LEU A 11 11.38 1.47 -14.38
CA LEU A 11 12.25 1.48 -13.21
C LEU A 11 11.53 0.88 -11.99
N PHE A 12 10.26 1.24 -11.76
CA PHE A 12 9.46 0.75 -10.64
C PHE A 12 9.16 -0.76 -10.71
N ILE A 13 9.12 -1.35 -11.90
CA ILE A 13 8.86 -2.80 -12.08
C ILE A 13 10.09 -3.66 -11.75
N SER A 14 11.29 -3.07 -11.63
CA SER A 14 12.51 -3.81 -11.26
C SER A 14 12.63 -4.17 -9.77
N GLY A 15 11.62 -3.87 -8.95
CA GLY A 15 11.61 -4.22 -7.53
C GLY A 15 11.64 -5.74 -7.33
N CYS A 16 12.74 -6.25 -6.77
CA CYS A 16 12.84 -7.65 -6.36
C CYS A 16 12.05 -7.83 -5.05
N ALA A 17 10.98 -8.62 -5.07
CA ALA A 17 10.22 -8.97 -3.88
C ALA A 17 11.00 -10.02 -3.08
N GLU A 18 11.73 -9.58 -2.07
CA GLU A 18 12.45 -10.47 -1.16
C GLU A 18 11.48 -11.00 -0.08
N SER A 19 11.42 -12.33 0.06
CA SER A 19 10.58 -12.97 1.08
C SER A 19 11.36 -13.13 2.38
N VAL A 20 10.85 -12.60 3.49
CA VAL A 20 11.47 -12.73 4.81
C VAL A 20 10.97 -14.01 5.49
N SER A 21 11.89 -14.96 5.73
CA SER A 21 11.57 -16.17 6.49
C SER A 21 11.41 -15.87 7.99
N LEU A 22 10.42 -16.48 8.65
CA LEU A 22 10.17 -16.28 10.08
C LEU A 22 11.38 -16.60 10.98
N ALA A 23 12.24 -17.54 10.55
CA ALA A 23 13.44 -17.95 11.27
C ALA A 23 14.47 -16.81 11.47
N ASN A 24 14.47 -15.81 10.59
CA ASN A 24 15.49 -14.77 10.56
C ASN A 24 14.96 -13.39 11.00
N ILE A 25 13.71 -13.31 11.48
CA ILE A 25 13.04 -12.03 11.83
C ILE A 25 13.87 -11.18 12.80
N ALA A 26 14.54 -11.82 13.78
CA ALA A 26 15.30 -11.13 14.82
C ALA A 26 16.56 -10.41 14.30
N GLU A 27 17.04 -10.76 13.10
CA GLU A 27 18.23 -10.17 12.49
C GLU A 27 17.91 -8.91 11.68
N PHE A 28 16.63 -8.71 11.30
CA PHE A 28 16.22 -7.59 10.48
C PHE A 28 15.91 -6.35 11.31
N LYS A 29 16.35 -5.19 10.80
CA LYS A 29 15.94 -3.89 11.35
C LYS A 29 14.44 -3.68 11.12
N PRO A 30 13.67 -3.26 12.15
CA PRO A 30 12.24 -3.05 11.99
C PRO A 30 11.91 -2.00 10.93
N VAL A 31 10.91 -2.28 10.10
CA VAL A 31 10.40 -1.34 9.10
C VAL A 31 9.42 -0.36 9.73
N GLY A 32 9.39 0.88 9.22
CA GLY A 32 8.59 1.97 9.76
C GLY A 32 7.56 2.53 8.78
N PHE A 33 7.21 3.80 8.99
CA PHE A 33 6.13 4.51 8.29
C PHE A 33 6.10 4.31 6.76
N TRP A 34 7.23 4.50 6.07
CA TRP A 34 7.29 4.44 4.60
C TRP A 34 6.94 3.06 4.05
N TYR A 35 7.36 2.00 4.73
CA TYR A 35 6.98 0.63 4.39
C TYR A 35 5.51 0.37 4.67
N GLY A 36 5.00 0.85 5.80
CA GLY A 36 3.57 0.80 6.11
C GLY A 36 2.75 1.45 4.99
N LEU A 37 3.11 2.68 4.60
CA LEU A 37 2.45 3.43 3.53
C LEU A 37 2.44 2.65 2.21
N TRP A 38 3.60 2.11 1.81
CA TRP A 38 3.70 1.30 0.60
C TRP A 38 2.84 0.04 0.66
N HIS A 39 2.90 -0.72 1.75
CA HIS A 39 2.10 -1.94 1.95
C HIS A 39 0.59 -1.65 1.94
N GLY A 40 0.17 -0.52 2.52
CA GLY A 40 -1.23 -0.07 2.45
C GLY A 40 -1.66 0.27 1.01
N ILE A 41 -0.81 0.94 0.23
CA ILE A 41 -1.06 1.29 -1.18
C ILE A 41 -1.27 0.04 -2.04
N ILE A 42 -0.44 -0.98 -1.85
CA ILE A 42 -0.51 -2.23 -2.62
C ILE A 42 -1.44 -3.28 -2.00
N LEU A 43 -2.14 -2.96 -0.91
CA LEU A 43 -3.01 -3.89 -0.17
C LEU A 43 -3.95 -4.71 -1.07
N PRO A 44 -4.66 -4.14 -2.07
CA PRO A 44 -5.56 -4.94 -2.90
C PRO A 44 -4.84 -6.03 -3.70
N VAL A 45 -3.63 -5.72 -4.18
CA VAL A 45 -2.80 -6.68 -4.94
C VAL A 45 -2.18 -7.72 -4.00
N ALA A 46 -1.68 -7.28 -2.84
CA ALA A 46 -1.14 -8.17 -1.80
C ALA A 46 -2.20 -9.15 -1.28
N TRP A 47 -3.44 -8.69 -1.11
CA TRP A 47 -4.56 -9.54 -0.71
C TRP A 47 -4.89 -10.58 -1.78
N ILE A 48 -5.01 -10.20 -3.06
CA ILE A 48 -5.25 -11.16 -4.15
C ILE A 48 -4.14 -12.21 -4.21
N THR A 49 -2.88 -11.80 -4.12
CA THR A 49 -1.73 -12.72 -4.18
C THR A 49 -1.65 -13.64 -2.95
N SER A 50 -2.10 -13.20 -1.77
CA SER A 50 -2.20 -14.06 -0.59
C SER A 50 -3.24 -15.18 -0.70
N LEU A 51 -4.21 -15.07 -1.61
CA LEU A 51 -5.19 -16.15 -1.85
C LEU A 51 -4.57 -17.35 -2.57
N PHE A 52 -3.43 -17.16 -3.25
CA PHE A 52 -2.76 -18.19 -4.04
C PHE A 52 -1.44 -18.66 -3.40
N SER A 53 -0.95 -17.97 -2.38
CA SER A 53 0.34 -18.26 -1.75
C SER A 53 0.30 -17.90 -0.26
N GLU A 54 0.53 -18.90 0.58
CA GLU A 54 0.69 -18.73 2.03
C GLU A 54 1.98 -17.96 2.40
N ASN A 55 2.93 -17.88 1.46
CA ASN A 55 4.19 -17.16 1.66
C ASN A 55 4.06 -15.63 1.43
N THR A 56 2.87 -15.14 1.09
CA THR A 56 2.63 -13.73 0.81
C THR A 56 2.10 -13.02 2.05
N ALA A 57 2.98 -12.32 2.75
CA ALA A 57 2.58 -11.49 3.89
C ALA A 57 2.02 -10.14 3.43
N ILE A 58 0.79 -9.82 3.83
CA ILE A 58 0.17 -8.52 3.58
C ILE A 58 0.78 -7.42 4.47
N TYR A 59 1.26 -7.81 5.65
CA TYR A 59 1.71 -6.92 6.70
C TYR A 59 3.08 -7.36 7.20
N ALA A 60 4.00 -6.41 7.43
CA ALA A 60 5.35 -6.72 7.85
C ALA A 60 5.38 -7.21 9.30
N VAL A 61 5.88 -8.43 9.52
CA VAL A 61 6.00 -9.02 10.86
C VAL A 61 7.05 -8.25 11.70
N TYR A 62 8.13 -7.79 11.07
CA TYR A 62 9.21 -7.02 11.70
C TYR A 62 8.97 -5.50 11.59
N ASN A 63 7.82 -5.01 12.05
CA ASN A 63 7.50 -3.58 12.02
C ASN A 63 7.86 -2.87 13.35
N ASN A 64 7.90 -1.53 13.33
CA ASN A 64 8.15 -0.71 14.51
C ASN A 64 6.88 -0.25 15.27
N GLY A 65 5.75 -0.94 15.05
CA GLY A 65 4.45 -0.68 15.68
C GLY A 65 3.72 0.51 15.08
N ALA A 66 3.30 1.44 15.93
CA ALA A 66 2.36 2.51 15.61
C ALA A 66 2.76 3.37 14.39
N TRP A 67 4.06 3.54 14.14
CA TRP A 67 4.54 4.33 13.00
C TRP A 67 4.37 3.62 11.66
N TYR A 68 4.61 2.31 11.64
CA TYR A 68 4.24 1.49 10.51
C TYR A 68 2.71 1.46 10.32
N ASP A 69 1.93 1.26 11.40
CA ASP A 69 0.45 1.21 11.33
C ASP A 69 -0.16 2.49 10.77
N THR A 70 0.36 3.64 11.20
CA THR A 70 -0.08 4.95 10.71
C THR A 70 0.13 5.07 9.20
N GLY A 71 1.30 4.63 8.71
CA GLY A 71 1.56 4.57 7.27
C GLY A 71 0.60 3.62 6.56
N PHE A 72 0.40 2.42 7.11
CA PHE A 72 -0.45 1.40 6.53
C PHE A 72 -1.90 1.87 6.34
N ILE A 73 -2.51 2.47 7.37
CA ILE A 73 -3.87 2.99 7.30
C ILE A 73 -3.98 4.12 6.26
N LEU A 74 -3.02 5.04 6.23
CA LEU A 74 -2.99 6.10 5.22
C LEU A 74 -2.87 5.53 3.80
N GLY A 75 -2.03 4.50 3.63
CA GLY A 75 -1.84 3.80 2.37
C GLY A 75 -3.14 3.18 1.88
N ILE A 76 -3.90 2.50 2.75
CA ILE A 76 -5.23 1.96 2.43
C ILE A 76 -6.16 3.06 1.93
N GLY A 77 -6.19 4.20 2.62
CA GLY A 77 -6.99 5.36 2.20
C GLY A 77 -6.67 5.80 0.78
N VAL A 78 -5.38 5.85 0.43
CA VAL A 78 -4.92 6.15 -0.93
C VAL A 78 -5.37 5.09 -1.93
N SER A 79 -5.21 3.80 -1.63
CA SER A 79 -5.62 2.68 -2.50
C SER A 79 -7.10 2.73 -2.88
N ILE A 80 -7.95 3.07 -1.90
CA ILE A 80 -9.39 3.19 -2.09
C ILE A 80 -9.72 4.46 -2.88
N ALA A 81 -9.10 5.59 -2.54
CA ALA A 81 -9.31 6.87 -3.20
C ALA A 81 -8.89 6.85 -4.69
N LEU A 82 -7.81 6.16 -5.02
CA LEU A 82 -7.35 5.97 -6.41
C LEU A 82 -8.39 5.25 -7.28
N LYS A 83 -9.15 4.31 -6.71
CA LYS A 83 -10.18 3.55 -7.45
C LYS A 83 -11.51 4.28 -7.56
N THR A 84 -11.83 5.15 -6.60
CA THR A 84 -13.12 5.85 -6.55
C THR A 84 -13.11 7.24 -7.15
N GLY A 85 -11.93 7.82 -7.42
CA GLY A 85 -11.81 9.22 -7.77
C GLY A 85 -12.34 10.06 -6.61
N ALA A 86 -11.46 10.62 -5.79
CA ALA A 86 -11.83 11.47 -4.65
C ALA A 86 -12.89 12.54 -5.03
N ASP A 87 -12.88 12.98 -6.29
CA ASP A 87 -13.83 13.89 -6.91
C ASP A 87 -15.29 13.39 -6.87
N GLY A 88 -15.55 12.10 -7.03
CA GLY A 88 -16.90 11.53 -7.17
C GLY A 88 -17.64 11.39 -5.83
N ILE A 89 -16.97 10.88 -4.80
CA ILE A 89 -17.55 10.71 -3.45
C ILE A 89 -17.73 12.07 -2.78
N PHE A 90 -16.71 12.95 -2.85
CA PHE A 90 -16.81 14.28 -2.27
C PHE A 90 -17.90 15.12 -2.95
N ARG A 91 -18.02 15.08 -4.29
CA ARG A 91 -19.15 15.73 -5.00
C ARG A 91 -20.51 15.17 -4.58
N ARG A 92 -20.64 13.86 -4.39
CA ARG A 92 -21.90 13.25 -3.91
C ARG A 92 -22.24 13.68 -2.49
N PHE A 93 -21.24 13.75 -1.61
CA PHE A 93 -21.43 14.22 -0.23
C PHE A 93 -21.81 15.71 -0.19
N MET A 94 -21.12 16.55 -0.96
CA MET A 94 -21.42 17.98 -1.09
C MET A 94 -22.79 18.21 -1.72
N LYS A 95 -23.18 17.43 -2.74
CA LYS A 95 -24.51 17.49 -3.33
C LYS A 95 -25.60 17.12 -2.31
N LYS A 96 -25.39 16.04 -1.53
CA LYS A 96 -26.32 15.62 -0.49
C LYS A 96 -26.46 16.66 0.64
N LYS A 97 -25.41 17.43 0.93
CA LYS A 97 -25.44 18.53 1.90
C LYS A 97 -26.10 19.80 1.33
N ALA A 98 -26.05 20.02 0.02
CA ALA A 98 -26.70 21.15 -0.63
C ALA A 98 -28.22 20.96 -0.83
N GLU A 99 -28.71 19.72 -0.78
CA GLU A 99 -30.13 19.35 -0.89
C GLU A 99 -30.82 19.16 0.49
N SER A 100 -30.09 19.44 1.58
CA SER A 100 -30.54 19.40 2.98
C SER A 100 -30.60 20.80 3.58
#